data_AF-A0A4R4G7I0-F1
#
_entry.id   AF-A0A4R4G7I0-F1
#
_cell.length_a   1.000
_cell.length_b   1.000
_cell.length_c   1.000
_cell.angle_alpha   90.00
_cell.angle_beta   90.00
_cell.angle_gamma   90.00
#
_symmetry.space_group_name_H-M   'P 1'
#
loop_
_entity.id
_entity.type
_entity.pdbx_description
1 polymer ?
#
loop_
_entity_poly.entity_id
_entity_poly.type
_entity_poly.pdbx_seq_one_letter_code
_entity_poly.pdbx_strand_id
1 'polypeptide(L)'
;MVKAFAVTLLPIILLGGTYRIAEPDVLSEVQNRQNRAVKEIERQSKREIDEIKKLKGEPLARAQKTFSYYVDPTYTLLEDIPRVDRNGNKIGVLYPKGYRFNPLDYIRIAPPPIIAFNACDKKEVELVKRLSSGRPDVMYASSGCEVEDFPKNIDRKLYLVTDEMKDRFDLKYTVSVVSVDMKAKRIKVEVYKTGN
;
A
#
# COMPACT_ATOMS: atom_id res chain seq x y z
N MET A 1 37.97 -50.42 76.17
CA MET A 1 38.70 -51.52 75.51
C MET A 1 37.69 -52.37 74.75
N VAL A 2 37.38 -52.05 73.49
CA VAL A 2 36.57 -52.91 72.60
C VAL A 2 37.12 -52.78 71.18
N LYS A 3 37.33 -53.94 70.56
CA LYS A 3 38.07 -54.22 69.33
C LYS A 3 37.45 -53.62 68.06
N ALA A 4 38.35 -53.25 67.14
CA ALA A 4 38.06 -52.89 65.76
C ALA A 4 37.53 -54.10 64.95
N PHE A 5 36.52 -53.86 64.11
CA PHE A 5 36.08 -54.72 63.03
C PHE A 5 36.49 -54.06 61.71
N ALA A 6 37.34 -54.73 60.93
CA ALA A 6 37.74 -54.26 59.61
C ALA A 6 36.66 -54.62 58.59
N VAL A 7 36.08 -53.61 57.95
CA VAL A 7 35.15 -53.74 56.82
C VAL A 7 35.98 -53.65 55.54
N THR A 8 36.02 -54.72 54.76
CA THR A 8 36.70 -54.77 53.47
C THR A 8 35.84 -54.13 52.38
N LEU A 9 36.41 -53.12 51.72
CA LEU A 9 35.90 -52.42 50.55
C LEU A 9 35.75 -53.36 49.34
N LEU A 10 34.61 -53.28 48.64
CA LEU A 10 34.45 -53.73 47.25
C LEU A 10 34.23 -52.48 46.39
N PRO A 11 35.14 -52.12 45.47
CA PRO A 11 34.97 -50.93 44.64
C PRO A 11 34.01 -51.23 43.48
N ILE A 12 32.83 -50.62 43.51
CA ILE A 12 31.93 -50.56 42.36
C ILE A 12 32.43 -49.43 41.46
N ILE A 13 33.33 -49.72 40.53
CA ILE A 13 33.61 -48.81 39.41
C ILE A 13 32.56 -49.12 38.34
N LEU A 14 31.42 -48.44 38.44
CA LEU A 14 30.41 -48.37 37.40
C LEU A 14 30.98 -47.59 36.21
N LEU A 15 31.01 -48.28 35.07
CA LEU A 15 31.37 -47.81 33.74
C LEU A 15 30.74 -46.43 33.41
N GLY A 16 31.52 -45.36 33.55
CA GLY A 16 31.18 -44.05 32.99
C GLY A 16 31.49 -44.03 31.49
N GLY A 17 30.58 -44.52 30.65
CA GLY A 17 30.69 -44.37 29.20
C GLY A 17 30.60 -42.89 28.82
N THR A 18 31.72 -42.27 28.45
CA THR A 18 31.72 -40.92 27.86
C THR A 18 31.34 -41.06 26.39
N TYR A 19 30.11 -40.71 26.04
CA TYR A 19 29.72 -40.59 24.63
C TYR A 19 30.47 -39.40 24.03
N ARG A 20 31.21 -39.61 22.94
CA ARG A 20 31.77 -38.51 22.15
C ARG A 20 30.60 -37.76 21.51
N ILE A 21 30.32 -36.55 21.99
CA ILE A 21 29.42 -35.63 21.31
C ILE A 21 30.21 -35.09 20.11
N ALA A 22 30.01 -35.69 18.94
CA ALA A 22 30.49 -35.15 17.68
C ALA A 22 29.44 -34.15 17.18
N GLU A 23 29.52 -32.91 17.65
CA GLU A 23 28.67 -31.84 17.10
C GLU A 23 28.98 -31.69 15.59
N PRO A 24 27.96 -31.50 14.74
CA PRO A 24 28.20 -31.16 13.35
C PRO A 24 29.08 -29.91 13.25
N ASP A 25 29.92 -29.84 12.22
CA ASP A 25 30.79 -28.69 11.98
C ASP A 25 29.96 -27.39 11.99
N VAL A 26 30.29 -26.50 12.93
CA VAL A 26 29.60 -25.21 13.14
C VAL A 26 29.52 -24.42 11.85
N LEU A 27 30.55 -24.47 10.99
CA LEU A 27 30.54 -23.78 9.71
C LEU A 27 29.46 -24.35 8.78
N SER A 28 29.35 -25.68 8.71
CA SER A 28 28.33 -26.36 7.90
C SER A 28 26.91 -26.08 8.41
N GLU A 29 26.70 -25.95 9.71
CA GLU A 29 25.41 -25.61 10.29
C GLU A 29 25.02 -24.17 9.97
N VAL A 30 25.96 -23.22 10.12
CA VAL A 30 25.74 -21.81 9.77
C VAL A 30 25.41 -21.66 8.28
N GLN A 31 26.15 -22.34 7.40
CA GLN A 31 25.88 -22.34 5.95
C GLN A 31 24.50 -22.93 5.63
N ASN A 32 24.13 -24.04 6.29
CA ASN A 32 22.81 -24.66 6.10
C ASN A 32 21.68 -23.76 6.58
N ARG A 33 21.83 -23.07 7.71
CA ARG A 33 20.86 -22.10 8.23
C ARG A 33 20.74 -20.89 7.30
N GLN A 34 21.85 -20.36 6.80
CA GLN A 34 21.85 -19.27 5.81
C GLN A 34 21.11 -19.67 4.54
N ASN A 35 21.42 -20.84 3.96
CA ASN A 35 20.76 -21.34 2.75
C ASN A 35 19.25 -21.54 2.94
N ARG A 36 18.82 -22.00 4.12
CA ARG A 36 17.40 -22.12 4.47
C ARG A 36 16.73 -20.75 4.55
N ALA A 37 17.35 -19.79 5.24
CA ALA A 37 16.84 -18.44 5.37
C ALA A 37 16.71 -17.74 4.00
N VAL A 38 17.72 -17.86 3.13
CA VAL A 38 17.66 -17.31 1.75
C VAL A 38 16.51 -17.94 0.97
N LYS A 39 16.37 -19.27 0.99
CA LYS A 39 15.26 -19.96 0.30
C LYS A 39 13.90 -19.55 0.85
N GLU A 40 13.80 -19.28 2.15
CA GLU A 40 12.57 -18.81 2.78
C GLU A 40 12.21 -17.40 2.35
N ILE A 41 13.18 -16.48 2.37
CA ILE A 41 13.04 -15.12 1.85
C ILE A 41 12.62 -15.16 0.38
N GLU A 42 13.31 -15.93 -0.48
CA GLU A 42 12.94 -16.07 -1.89
C GLU A 42 11.50 -16.56 -2.10
N ARG A 43 11.04 -17.52 -1.27
CA ARG A 43 9.66 -18.02 -1.33
C ARG A 43 8.66 -16.96 -0.90
N GLN A 44 8.95 -16.24 0.18
CA GLN A 44 8.10 -15.15 0.67
C GLN A 44 8.03 -14.03 -0.37
N SER A 45 9.16 -13.57 -0.89
CA SER A 45 9.21 -12.53 -1.92
C SER A 45 8.49 -12.94 -3.20
N LYS A 46 8.58 -14.20 -3.63
CA LYS A 46 7.79 -14.68 -4.77
C LYS A 46 6.28 -14.57 -4.51
N ARG A 47 5.82 -14.97 -3.32
CA ARG A 47 4.40 -14.86 -2.95
C ARG A 47 3.93 -13.41 -2.94
N GLU A 48 4.71 -12.52 -2.33
CA GLU A 48 4.41 -11.08 -2.28
C GLU A 48 4.35 -10.47 -3.70
N ILE A 49 5.29 -10.83 -4.57
CA ILE A 49 5.28 -10.38 -5.97
C ILE A 49 4.03 -10.89 -6.70
N ASP A 50 3.67 -12.16 -6.52
CA ASP A 50 2.49 -12.76 -7.13
C ASP A 50 1.18 -12.13 -6.60
N GLU A 51 1.15 -11.70 -5.34
CA GLU A 51 0.04 -10.93 -4.78
C GLU A 51 -0.03 -9.52 -5.37
N ILE A 52 1.09 -8.80 -5.45
CA ILE A 52 1.17 -7.46 -6.04
C ILE A 52 0.71 -7.46 -7.50
N LYS A 53 1.12 -8.47 -8.27
CA LYS A 53 0.73 -8.64 -9.68
C LYS A 53 -0.78 -8.71 -9.89
N LYS A 54 -1.49 -9.34 -8.95
CA LYS A 54 -2.95 -9.53 -8.96
C LYS A 54 -3.71 -8.34 -8.38
N LEU A 55 -3.02 -7.35 -7.81
CA LEU A 55 -3.68 -6.13 -7.37
C LEU A 55 -4.31 -5.45 -8.57
N LYS A 56 -5.52 -4.93 -8.38
CA LYS A 56 -6.25 -4.14 -9.36
C LYS A 56 -6.90 -2.96 -8.67
N GLY A 57 -7.08 -1.89 -9.43
CA GLY A 57 -7.86 -0.76 -8.95
C GLY A 57 -9.33 -1.10 -8.89
N GLU A 58 -10.04 -0.38 -8.05
CA GLU A 58 -11.49 -0.48 -7.93
C GLU A 58 -12.17 -0.28 -9.29
N PRO A 59 -13.16 -1.13 -9.64
CA PRO A 59 -13.80 -1.08 -10.94
C PRO A 59 -14.75 0.12 -11.05
N LEU A 60 -14.66 0.82 -12.17
CA LEU A 60 -15.57 1.87 -12.60
C LEU A 60 -16.31 1.45 -13.88
N ALA A 61 -17.52 1.94 -14.08
CA ALA A 61 -18.33 1.60 -15.25
C ALA A 61 -17.92 2.42 -16.49
N ARG A 62 -18.12 1.90 -17.70
CA ARG A 62 -17.88 2.73 -18.90
C ARG A 62 -18.96 3.82 -19.05
N ALA A 63 -18.55 5.06 -19.30
CA ALA A 63 -19.47 6.16 -19.55
C ALA A 63 -20.17 6.05 -20.92
N GLN A 64 -21.49 6.28 -20.94
CA GLN A 64 -22.31 6.27 -22.17
C GLN A 64 -22.41 7.64 -22.84
N LYS A 65 -22.12 8.71 -22.10
CA LYS A 65 -22.14 10.11 -22.56
C LYS A 65 -21.03 10.89 -21.89
N THR A 66 -20.60 11.98 -22.53
CA THR A 66 -19.68 12.94 -21.94
C THR A 66 -20.45 13.93 -21.07
N PHE A 67 -20.00 14.15 -19.84
CA PHE A 67 -20.60 15.11 -18.92
C PHE A 67 -19.57 15.56 -17.89
N SER A 68 -19.92 16.57 -17.09
CA SER A 68 -19.09 16.99 -15.96
C SER A 68 -19.94 17.34 -14.75
N TYR A 69 -19.35 17.25 -13.57
CA TYR A 69 -19.97 17.62 -12.31
C TYR A 69 -18.92 18.16 -11.34
N TYR A 70 -19.42 18.81 -10.28
CA TYR A 70 -18.58 19.32 -9.21
C TYR A 70 -18.82 18.52 -7.93
N VAL A 71 -17.73 18.24 -7.22
CA VAL A 71 -17.73 17.62 -5.90
C VAL A 71 -17.30 18.65 -4.86
N ASP A 72 -17.99 18.65 -3.72
CA ASP A 72 -17.64 19.47 -2.57
C ASP A 72 -16.59 18.74 -1.71
N PRO A 73 -15.36 19.25 -1.62
CA PRO A 73 -14.29 18.63 -0.84
C PRO A 73 -14.37 18.94 0.66
N THR A 74 -15.43 19.61 1.14
CA THR A 74 -15.61 19.95 2.56
C THR A 74 -15.54 18.70 3.43
N TYR A 75 -14.52 18.63 4.27
CA TYR A 75 -14.30 17.53 5.18
C TYR A 75 -14.85 17.86 6.57
N THR A 76 -15.40 16.86 7.24
CA THR A 76 -15.86 16.94 8.63
C THR A 76 -14.96 16.07 9.50
N LEU A 77 -14.34 16.66 10.52
CA LEU A 77 -13.50 15.90 11.45
C LEU A 77 -14.32 14.83 12.19
N LEU A 78 -13.83 13.59 12.16
CA LEU A 78 -14.46 12.44 12.83
C LEU A 78 -14.11 12.36 14.32
N GLU A 79 -13.02 13.00 14.72
CA GLU A 79 -12.46 13.00 16.07
C GLU A 79 -11.81 14.34 16.39
N ASP A 80 -11.58 14.59 17.69
CA ASP A 80 -10.89 15.78 18.16
C ASP A 80 -9.41 15.73 17.76
N ILE A 81 -8.91 16.83 17.19
CA ILE A 81 -7.47 16.98 16.93
C ILE A 81 -6.83 17.59 18.18
N PRO A 82 -5.87 16.91 18.82
CA PRO A 82 -5.26 17.41 20.04
C PRO A 82 -4.36 18.62 19.75
N ARG A 83 -4.39 19.60 20.65
CA ARG A 83 -3.36 20.63 20.73
C ARG A 83 -2.23 20.10 21.60
N VAL A 84 -1.01 20.12 21.09
CA VAL A 84 0.19 19.68 21.80
C VAL A 84 1.11 20.84 22.12
N ASP A 85 1.83 20.75 23.26
CA ASP A 85 2.94 21.64 23.56
C ASP A 85 4.19 21.29 22.73
N ARG A 86 5.30 22.01 22.94
CA ARG A 86 6.57 21.77 22.23
C ARG A 86 7.17 20.38 22.53
N ASN A 87 6.78 19.76 23.63
CA ASN A 87 7.26 18.46 24.07
C ASN A 87 6.32 17.32 23.64
N GLY A 88 5.23 17.62 22.92
CA GLY A 88 4.24 16.65 22.48
C GLY A 88 3.15 16.33 23.51
N ASN A 89 3.12 17.01 24.66
CA ASN A 89 2.08 16.77 25.67
C ASN A 89 0.77 17.40 25.21
N LYS A 90 -0.33 16.65 25.33
CA LYS A 90 -1.68 17.14 25.01
C LYS A 90 -2.10 18.21 26.03
N ILE A 91 -2.34 19.43 25.55
CA ILE A 91 -2.72 20.62 26.36
C ILE A 91 -4.10 21.18 25.98
N GLY A 92 -4.91 20.39 25.29
CA GLY A 92 -6.28 20.72 24.90
C GLY A 92 -6.66 20.19 23.52
N VAL A 93 -7.71 20.74 22.96
CA VAL A 93 -8.22 20.44 21.61
C VAL A 93 -7.86 21.60 20.68
N LEU A 94 -7.23 21.29 19.55
CA LEU A 94 -6.92 22.26 18.50
C LEU A 94 -8.13 22.46 17.58
N TYR A 95 -8.75 21.36 17.15
CA TYR A 95 -10.00 21.37 16.40
C TYR A 95 -10.96 20.32 16.95
N PRO A 96 -12.20 20.69 17.26
CA PRO A 96 -13.17 19.74 17.78
C PRO A 96 -13.69 18.81 16.68
N LYS A 97 -14.10 17.61 17.07
CA LYS A 97 -14.90 16.69 16.27
C LYS A 97 -16.11 17.43 15.70
N GLY A 98 -16.44 17.16 14.45
CA GLY A 98 -17.52 17.84 13.74
C GLY A 98 -17.11 19.19 13.13
N TYR A 99 -15.89 19.68 13.36
CA TYR A 99 -15.37 20.83 12.64
C TYR A 99 -15.35 20.56 11.13
N ARG A 100 -15.88 21.50 10.36
CA ARG A 100 -16.00 21.42 8.91
C ARG A 100 -15.08 22.43 8.26
N PHE A 101 -14.32 22.00 7.27
CA PHE A 101 -13.48 22.89 6.49
C PHE A 101 -13.30 22.38 5.06
N ASN A 102 -13.14 23.30 4.12
CA ASN A 102 -12.77 22.97 2.76
C ASN A 102 -11.24 23.03 2.63
N PRO A 103 -10.55 21.92 2.33
CA PRO A 103 -9.09 21.92 2.19
C PRO A 103 -8.58 22.92 1.15
N LEU A 104 -9.40 23.25 0.14
CA LEU A 104 -9.05 24.19 -0.93
C LEU A 104 -8.95 25.65 -0.45
N ASP A 105 -9.44 25.97 0.74
CA ASP A 105 -9.27 27.30 1.33
C ASP A 105 -7.85 27.53 1.88
N TYR A 106 -7.11 26.44 2.13
CA TYR A 106 -5.79 26.50 2.76
C TYR A 106 -4.64 26.19 1.81
N ILE A 107 -4.90 25.70 0.60
CA ILE A 107 -3.87 25.46 -0.41
C ILE A 107 -3.78 26.60 -1.42
N ARG A 108 -2.55 26.89 -1.88
CA ARG A 108 -2.29 27.92 -2.89
C ARG A 108 -2.09 27.35 -4.29
N ILE A 109 -1.65 26.10 -4.38
CA ILE A 109 -1.33 25.41 -5.63
C ILE A 109 -2.24 24.19 -5.72
N ALA A 110 -2.93 24.06 -6.84
CA ALA A 110 -3.77 22.89 -7.11
C ALA A 110 -2.89 21.64 -7.30
N PRO A 111 -3.31 20.48 -6.78
CA PRO A 111 -2.64 19.23 -7.09
C PRO A 111 -2.76 18.89 -8.60
N PRO A 112 -1.85 18.06 -9.12
CA PRO A 112 -1.95 17.50 -10.47
C PRO A 112 -3.33 16.87 -10.74
N PRO A 113 -3.93 17.07 -11.93
CA PRO A 113 -5.13 16.34 -12.32
C PRO A 113 -4.90 14.83 -12.33
N ILE A 114 -5.94 14.08 -11.98
CA ILE A 114 -5.94 12.62 -11.99
C ILE A 114 -6.84 12.15 -13.13
N ILE A 115 -6.36 11.22 -13.96
CA ILE A 115 -7.17 10.56 -14.99
C ILE A 115 -7.41 9.12 -14.57
N ALA A 116 -8.66 8.80 -14.24
CA ALA A 116 -9.13 7.45 -13.91
C ALA A 116 -9.67 6.75 -15.17
N PHE A 117 -9.12 5.60 -15.52
CA PHE A 117 -9.48 4.82 -16.71
C PHE A 117 -9.12 3.35 -16.53
N ASN A 118 -9.61 2.48 -17.41
CA ASN A 118 -9.18 1.09 -17.45
C ASN A 118 -7.94 0.95 -18.35
N ALA A 119 -6.78 0.65 -17.75
CA ALA A 119 -5.53 0.51 -18.49
C ALA A 119 -5.47 -0.71 -19.43
N CYS A 120 -6.32 -1.71 -19.21
CA CYS A 120 -6.45 -2.87 -20.08
C CYS A 120 -7.32 -2.56 -21.32
N ASP A 121 -8.04 -1.43 -21.33
CA ASP A 121 -8.84 -0.99 -22.48
C ASP A 121 -8.04 -0.06 -23.41
N LYS A 122 -7.68 -0.58 -24.58
CA LYS A 122 -6.92 0.16 -25.60
C LYS A 122 -7.60 1.47 -26.04
N LYS A 123 -8.94 1.48 -26.17
CA LYS A 123 -9.67 2.69 -26.58
C LYS A 123 -9.57 3.78 -25.52
N GLU A 124 -9.63 3.40 -24.25
CA GLU A 124 -9.45 4.33 -23.13
C GLU A 124 -8.02 4.83 -23.05
N VAL A 125 -7.02 3.95 -23.18
CA VAL A 125 -5.59 4.32 -23.19
C VAL A 125 -5.30 5.36 -24.29
N GLU A 126 -5.82 5.16 -25.51
CA GLU A 126 -5.67 6.11 -26.62
C GLU A 126 -6.35 7.46 -26.33
N LEU A 127 -7.55 7.44 -25.76
CA LEU A 127 -8.25 8.66 -25.34
C LEU A 127 -7.46 9.42 -24.27
N VAL A 128 -6.94 8.71 -23.25
CA VAL A 128 -6.14 9.29 -22.17
C VAL A 128 -4.87 9.93 -22.72
N LYS A 129 -4.15 9.26 -23.63
CA LYS A 129 -2.96 9.81 -24.30
C LYS A 129 -3.26 11.12 -25.05
N ARG A 130 -4.44 11.23 -25.66
CA ARG A 130 -4.88 12.48 -26.30
C ARG A 130 -5.21 13.55 -25.26
N LEU A 131 -5.95 13.20 -24.21
CA LEU A 131 -6.32 14.14 -23.15
C LEU A 131 -5.10 14.68 -22.40
N SER A 132 -4.07 13.88 -22.16
CA SER A 132 -2.86 14.28 -21.43
C SER A 132 -1.73 14.79 -22.32
N SER A 133 -1.94 14.89 -23.63
CA SER A 133 -0.93 15.36 -24.58
C SER A 133 -0.46 16.77 -24.20
N GLY A 134 0.85 16.96 -24.11
CA GLY A 134 1.45 18.23 -23.67
C GLY A 134 1.31 18.57 -22.18
N ARG A 135 0.73 17.68 -21.36
CA ARG A 135 0.54 17.88 -19.91
C ARG A 135 1.40 16.89 -19.10
N PRO A 136 2.65 17.21 -18.75
CA PRO A 136 3.52 16.29 -17.99
C PRO A 136 3.05 16.07 -16.54
N ASP A 137 2.29 17.01 -16.00
CA ASP A 137 1.78 17.09 -14.63
C ASP A 137 0.41 16.42 -14.45
N VAL A 138 0.24 15.21 -14.98
CA VAL A 138 -1.01 14.43 -14.87
C VAL A 138 -0.71 13.06 -14.30
N MET A 139 -1.52 12.65 -13.32
CA MET A 139 -1.46 11.34 -12.70
C MET A 139 -2.45 10.39 -13.36
N TYR A 140 -2.04 9.13 -13.60
CA TYR A 140 -2.89 8.10 -14.18
C TYR A 140 -3.33 7.12 -13.09
N ALA A 141 -4.61 6.79 -13.05
CA ALA A 141 -5.17 5.80 -12.14
C ALA A 141 -5.95 4.73 -12.93
N SER A 142 -5.55 3.48 -12.78
CA SER A 142 -6.16 2.33 -13.43
C SER A 142 -7.33 1.79 -12.60
N SER A 143 -8.44 1.52 -13.27
CA SER A 143 -9.65 0.90 -12.74
C SER A 143 -9.82 -0.51 -13.32
N GLY A 144 -9.94 -1.52 -12.46
CA GLY A 144 -10.32 -2.89 -12.83
C GLY A 144 -9.28 -3.74 -13.58
N CYS A 145 -8.14 -3.17 -13.97
CA CYS A 145 -7.03 -3.87 -14.63
C CYS A 145 -5.99 -4.30 -13.59
N GLU A 146 -5.53 -5.55 -13.68
CA GLU A 146 -4.48 -6.09 -12.81
C GLU A 146 -3.11 -5.49 -13.14
N VAL A 147 -2.25 -5.34 -12.14
CA VAL A 147 -0.91 -4.74 -12.29
C VAL A 147 -0.06 -5.53 -13.30
N GLU A 148 -0.19 -6.87 -13.33
CA GLU A 148 0.53 -7.71 -14.30
C GLU A 148 0.13 -7.44 -15.76
N ASP A 149 -1.11 -7.00 -15.99
CA ASP A 149 -1.65 -6.70 -17.31
C ASP A 149 -1.42 -5.25 -17.75
N PHE A 150 -0.71 -4.46 -16.94
CA PHE A 150 -0.44 -3.06 -17.29
C PHE A 150 0.34 -2.94 -18.59
N PRO A 151 -0.12 -2.11 -19.53
CA PRO A 151 0.52 -1.99 -20.81
C PRO A 151 1.88 -1.27 -20.68
N LYS A 152 2.94 -1.93 -21.15
CA LYS A 152 4.32 -1.43 -21.08
C LYS A 152 4.58 -0.15 -21.89
N ASN A 153 3.65 0.25 -22.75
CA ASN A 153 3.74 1.44 -23.60
C ASN A 153 3.08 2.68 -22.99
N ILE A 154 2.67 2.62 -21.72
CA ILE A 154 2.34 3.81 -20.93
C ILE A 154 3.65 4.34 -20.34
N ASP A 155 4.01 5.56 -20.75
CA ASP A 155 5.23 6.27 -20.39
C ASP A 155 5.18 6.90 -18.98
N ARG A 156 4.14 6.59 -18.21
CA ARG A 156 3.85 7.22 -16.92
C ARG A 156 3.55 6.19 -15.85
N LYS A 157 3.80 6.59 -14.60
CA LYS A 157 3.39 5.80 -13.44
C LYS A 157 1.87 5.66 -13.44
N LEU A 158 1.41 4.42 -13.32
CA LEU A 158 0.00 4.07 -13.27
C LEU A 158 -0.32 3.64 -11.83
N TYR A 159 -1.15 4.43 -11.17
CA TYR A 159 -1.66 4.18 -9.83
C TYR A 159 -2.93 3.33 -9.90
N LEU A 160 -3.39 2.79 -8.78
CA LEU A 160 -4.67 2.08 -8.69
C LEU A 160 -5.75 3.04 -8.20
N VAL A 161 -6.95 2.97 -8.79
CA VAL A 161 -8.13 3.61 -8.21
C VAL A 161 -8.44 2.89 -6.89
N THR A 162 -8.59 3.65 -5.81
CA THR A 162 -8.95 3.13 -4.49
C THR A 162 -10.40 3.46 -4.14
N ASP A 163 -10.96 2.82 -3.11
CA ASP A 163 -12.29 3.17 -2.61
C ASP A 163 -12.35 4.60 -2.09
N GLU A 164 -11.30 5.07 -1.42
CA GLU A 164 -11.23 6.46 -0.96
C GLU A 164 -11.31 7.45 -2.15
N MET A 165 -10.68 7.13 -3.29
CA MET A 165 -10.81 7.95 -4.49
C MET A 165 -12.24 7.93 -5.05
N LYS A 166 -12.90 6.76 -5.06
CA LYS A 166 -14.30 6.63 -5.47
C LYS A 166 -15.22 7.50 -4.61
N ASP A 167 -15.06 7.42 -3.30
CA ASP A 167 -15.92 8.13 -2.36
C ASP A 167 -15.65 9.63 -2.39
N ARG A 168 -14.39 10.05 -2.33
CA ARG A 168 -14.04 11.49 -2.26
C ARG A 168 -14.31 12.24 -3.55
N PHE A 169 -14.28 11.58 -4.71
CA PHE A 169 -14.48 12.21 -6.01
C PHE A 169 -15.80 11.79 -6.69
N ASP A 170 -16.66 11.02 -6.01
CA ASP A 170 -17.87 10.39 -6.57
C ASP A 170 -17.61 9.66 -7.90
N LEU A 171 -16.46 8.99 -8.01
CA LEU A 171 -16.06 8.33 -9.25
C LEU A 171 -16.91 7.09 -9.50
N LYS A 172 -17.69 7.14 -10.58
CA LYS A 172 -18.53 6.04 -11.05
C LYS A 172 -18.11 5.50 -12.40
N TYR A 173 -17.39 6.30 -13.19
CA TYR A 173 -17.17 6.02 -14.61
C TYR A 173 -15.72 6.15 -15.08
N THR A 174 -15.36 5.37 -16.10
CA THR A 174 -14.22 5.61 -16.98
C THR A 174 -14.69 6.25 -18.30
N VAL A 175 -13.93 7.13 -18.95
CA VAL A 175 -12.69 7.80 -18.52
C VAL A 175 -13.06 9.07 -17.75
N SER A 176 -12.54 9.26 -16.53
CA SER A 176 -12.81 10.43 -15.70
C SER A 176 -11.55 11.26 -15.44
N VAL A 177 -11.61 12.57 -15.69
CA VAL A 177 -10.55 13.54 -15.37
C VAL A 177 -10.98 14.33 -14.14
N VAL A 178 -10.26 14.16 -13.05
CA VAL A 178 -10.45 14.88 -11.78
C VAL A 178 -9.48 16.04 -11.73
N SER A 179 -9.99 17.25 -11.55
CA SER A 179 -9.20 18.48 -11.47
C SER A 179 -9.75 19.41 -10.39
N VAL A 180 -8.93 20.33 -9.91
CA VAL A 180 -9.35 21.30 -8.88
C VAL A 180 -9.65 22.64 -9.53
N ASP A 181 -10.86 23.15 -9.31
CA ASP A 181 -11.25 24.51 -9.66
C ASP A 181 -11.00 25.43 -8.45
N MET A 182 -9.83 26.08 -8.44
CA MET A 182 -9.41 26.95 -7.34
C MET A 182 -10.29 28.20 -7.16
N LYS A 183 -11.02 28.62 -8.20
CA LYS A 183 -11.92 29.78 -8.14
C LYS A 183 -13.25 29.38 -7.52
N ALA A 184 -13.82 28.26 -7.97
CA ALA A 184 -15.07 27.74 -7.43
C ALA A 184 -14.90 27.06 -6.06
N LYS A 185 -13.65 26.78 -5.64
CA LYS A 185 -13.32 26.00 -4.44
C LYS A 185 -13.99 24.62 -4.46
N ARG A 186 -14.01 23.99 -5.63
CA ARG A 186 -14.62 22.67 -5.86
C ARG A 186 -13.71 21.79 -6.69
N ILE A 187 -13.96 20.49 -6.62
CA ILE A 187 -13.32 19.51 -7.49
C ILE A 187 -14.22 19.32 -8.71
N LYS A 188 -13.68 19.50 -9.92
CA LYS A 188 -14.39 19.24 -11.17
C LYS A 188 -14.02 17.85 -11.67
N VAL A 189 -15.03 17.04 -11.95
CA VAL A 189 -14.87 15.74 -12.59
C VAL A 189 -15.48 15.79 -13.98
N GLU A 190 -14.67 15.52 -15.00
CA GLU A 190 -15.07 15.44 -16.40
C GLU A 190 -15.05 14.00 -16.85
N VAL A 191 -16.21 13.48 -17.25
CA VAL A 191 -16.39 12.11 -17.70
C VAL A 191 -16.51 12.11 -19.21
N TYR A 192 -15.72 11.26 -19.87
CA TYR A 192 -15.66 11.18 -21.33
C TYR A 192 -16.23 9.84 -21.82
N LYS A 193 -17.09 9.90 -22.84
CA LYS A 193 -17.57 8.71 -23.54
C LYS A 193 -16.42 8.11 -24.35
N THR A 194 -16.21 6.80 -24.22
CA THR A 194 -15.21 6.06 -24.99
C THR A 194 -15.88 5.30 -26.14
N GLY A 195 -15.91 5.90 -27.33
CA GLY A 195 -16.38 5.29 -28.58
C GLY A 195 -17.88 4.96 -28.64
N ASN A 196 -18.35 4.53 -29.81
CA ASN A 196 -19.64 3.81 -29.95
C ASN A 196 -19.40 2.30 -29.73
#